data_AF-A0A226X4J2-F1
#
_entry.id   AF-A0A226X4J2-F1
#
_cell.length_a   1.000
_cell.length_b   1.000
_cell.length_c   1.000
_cell.angle_alpha   90.00
_cell.angle_beta   90.00
_cell.angle_gamma   90.00
#
_symmetry.space_group_name_H-M   'P 1'
#
loop_
_entity.id
_entity.type
_entity.pdbx_description
1 polymer ?
#
loop_
_entity_poly.entity_id
_entity_poly.type
_entity_poly.pdbx_seq_one_letter_code
_entity_poly.pdbx_strand_id
1 'polypeptide(L)'
;MRKPLPEFAQLSLKELRSFWKKYRGNEDIERLVLEVQFSRGVINEIDVYFKSIHQAWRDNNLGELVALEKVRLLLVHQRVRQNVLAGLKPAPGRNDPPEPEPALID
;
A
#
# COMPACT_ATOMS: atom_id res chain seq x y z
N MET A 1 -5.06 -6.54 32.15
CA MET A 1 -4.11 -5.97 31.16
C MET A 1 -4.88 -5.46 29.95
N ARG A 2 -4.61 -4.24 29.46
CA ARG A 2 -5.19 -3.74 28.20
C ARG A 2 -4.50 -4.46 27.04
N LYS A 3 -5.27 -5.03 26.11
CA LYS A 3 -4.70 -5.57 24.87
C LYS A 3 -4.03 -4.41 24.10
N PRO A 4 -2.80 -4.59 23.59
CA PRO A 4 -2.18 -3.60 22.72
C PRO A 4 -3.08 -3.37 21.50
N LEU A 5 -3.06 -2.14 20.97
CA LEU A 5 -3.74 -1.84 19.72
C LEU A 5 -3.22 -2.79 18.62
N PRO A 6 -4.08 -3.31 17.75
CA PRO A 6 -3.64 -4.08 16.61
C PRO A 6 -2.61 -3.28 15.81
N GLU A 7 -1.62 -3.97 15.27
CA GLU A 7 -0.71 -3.35 14.32
C GLU A 7 -1.52 -2.79 13.14
N PHE A 8 -1.15 -1.60 12.68
CA PHE A 8 -1.79 -0.99 11.53
C PHE A 8 -1.42 -1.77 10.26
N ALA A 9 -2.28 -2.74 9.90
CA ALA A 9 -2.18 -3.46 8.65
C ALA A 9 -2.96 -2.72 7.56
N GLN A 10 -2.28 -2.37 6.47
CA GLN A 10 -2.94 -1.81 5.30
C GLN A 10 -3.76 -2.86 4.57
N LEU A 11 -4.92 -2.46 4.04
CA LEU A 11 -5.82 -3.34 3.31
C LEU A 11 -5.28 -3.71 1.93
N SER A 12 -5.08 -4.98 1.63
CA SER A 12 -4.75 -5.44 0.28
C SER A 12 -5.88 -5.15 -0.72
N LEU A 13 -5.57 -5.16 -2.02
CA LEU A 13 -6.60 -5.09 -3.07
C LEU A 13 -7.59 -6.27 -2.97
N LYS A 14 -7.12 -7.44 -2.56
CA LYS A 14 -7.94 -8.64 -2.35
C LYS A 14 -8.94 -8.41 -1.22
N GLU A 15 -8.51 -7.86 -0.09
CA GLU A 15 -9.40 -7.53 1.04
C GLU A 15 -10.42 -6.47 0.67
N LEU A 16 -10.02 -5.41 -0.05
CA LEU A 16 -10.95 -4.38 -0.53
C LEU A 16 -12.02 -4.97 -1.47
N ARG A 17 -11.62 -5.85 -2.39
CA ARG A 17 -12.58 -6.60 -3.25
C ARG A 17 -13.47 -7.54 -2.44
N SER A 18 -12.93 -8.17 -1.40
CA SER A 18 -13.71 -9.02 -0.51
C SER A 18 -14.75 -8.21 0.26
N PHE A 19 -14.38 -7.04 0.80
CA PHE A 19 -15.31 -6.14 1.49
C PHE A 19 -16.40 -5.62 0.56
N TRP A 20 -16.05 -5.22 -0.65
CA TRP A 20 -17.02 -4.80 -1.67
C TRP A 20 -18.08 -5.87 -1.93
N LYS A 21 -17.67 -7.14 -2.06
CA LYS A 21 -18.60 -8.26 -2.28
C LYS A 21 -19.41 -8.58 -1.03
N LYS A 22 -18.77 -8.64 0.13
CA LYS A 22 -19.37 -9.05 1.40
C LYS A 22 -20.42 -8.06 1.91
N TYR A 23 -20.17 -6.77 1.72
CA TYR A 23 -21.01 -5.68 2.22
C TYR A 23 -21.75 -4.95 1.10
N ARG A 24 -22.04 -5.65 -0.01
CA ARG A 24 -22.74 -5.07 -1.14
C ARG A 24 -24.10 -4.51 -0.70
N GLY A 25 -24.41 -3.28 -1.11
CA GLY A 25 -25.62 -2.56 -0.72
C GLY A 25 -25.50 -1.77 0.58
N ASN A 26 -24.38 -1.87 1.31
CA ASN A 26 -24.05 -0.97 2.40
C ASN A 26 -23.25 0.22 1.84
N GLU A 27 -23.91 1.36 1.66
CA GLU A 27 -23.32 2.54 1.03
C GLU A 27 -22.08 3.08 1.77
N ASP A 28 -22.05 3.00 3.10
CA ASP A 28 -20.94 3.53 3.88
C ASP A 28 -19.66 2.72 3.69
N ILE A 29 -19.77 1.38 3.68
CA ILE A 29 -18.63 0.51 3.41
C ILE A 29 -18.19 0.62 1.96
N GLU A 30 -19.13 0.72 1.02
CA GLU A 30 -18.79 0.91 -0.39
C GLU A 30 -18.04 2.22 -0.62
N ARG A 31 -18.51 3.33 -0.02
CA ARG A 31 -17.84 4.63 -0.08
C ARG A 31 -16.44 4.56 0.53
N LEU A 32 -16.28 3.89 1.68
CA LEU A 32 -14.97 3.70 2.30
C LEU A 32 -14.00 2.91 1.40
N VAL A 33 -14.46 1.82 0.79
CA VAL A 33 -13.62 1.03 -0.12
C VAL A 33 -13.18 1.85 -1.33
N LEU A 34 -14.08 2.65 -1.91
CA LEU A 34 -13.78 3.53 -3.02
C LEU A 34 -12.81 4.64 -2.62
N GLU A 35 -13.00 5.26 -1.46
CA GLU A 35 -12.13 6.32 -0.95
C GLU A 35 -10.69 5.83 -0.77
N VAL A 36 -10.52 4.60 -0.25
CA VAL A 36 -9.20 3.98 -0.11
C VAL A 36 -8.55 3.76 -1.48
N GLN A 37 -9.31 3.31 -2.49
CA GLN A 37 -8.77 3.12 -3.84
C GLN A 37 -8.45 4.43 -4.54
N PHE A 38 -9.32 5.42 -4.41
CA PHE A 38 -9.10 6.76 -4.94
C PHE A 38 -7.82 7.38 -4.37
N SER A 39 -7.67 7.35 -3.04
CA SER A 39 -6.47 7.84 -2.35
C SER A 39 -5.19 7.16 -2.84
N ARG A 40 -5.23 5.86 -3.12
CA ARG A 40 -4.08 5.12 -3.71
C ARG A 40 -3.77 5.60 -5.12
N GLY A 41 -4.80 5.83 -5.93
CA GLY A 41 -4.68 6.39 -7.28
C GLY A 41 -3.98 7.75 -7.26
N VAL A 42 -4.44 8.67 -6.42
CA VAL A 42 -3.84 10.01 -6.28
C VAL A 42 -2.36 9.93 -5.91
N ILE A 43 -1.98 9.06 -4.97
CA ILE A 43 -0.56 8.94 -4.59
C ILE A 43 0.29 8.39 -5.75
N ASN A 44 -0.25 7.44 -6.52
CA ASN A 44 0.45 6.93 -7.70
C ASN A 44 0.60 8.01 -8.78
N GLU A 45 -0.37 8.90 -8.91
CA GLU A 45 -0.27 10.05 -9.82
C GLU A 45 0.80 11.06 -9.36
N ILE A 46 0.86 11.34 -8.06
CA ILE A 46 1.94 12.16 -7.47
C ILE A 46 3.32 11.55 -7.75
N ASP A 47 3.48 10.22 -7.68
CA ASP A 47 4.74 9.55 -8.03
C ASP A 47 5.13 9.77 -9.49
N VAL A 48 4.15 9.80 -10.41
CA VAL A 48 4.39 10.12 -11.82
C VAL A 48 4.86 11.57 -11.98
N TYR A 49 4.16 12.55 -11.40
CA TYR A 49 4.57 13.96 -11.47
C TYR A 49 5.94 14.20 -10.84
N PHE A 50 6.21 13.56 -9.69
CA PHE A 50 7.50 13.63 -9.04
C PHE A 50 8.64 13.18 -9.96
N LYS A 51 8.48 12.05 -10.67
CA LYS A 51 9.49 11.55 -11.61
C LYS A 51 9.79 12.55 -12.72
N SER A 52 8.76 13.20 -13.27
CA SER A 52 8.92 14.23 -14.30
C SER A 52 9.67 15.46 -13.77
N ILE A 53 9.30 15.96 -12.59
CA ILE A 53 9.99 17.09 -11.94
C ILE A 53 11.45 16.74 -11.64
N HIS A 54 11.68 15.56 -11.07
CA HIS A 54 13.03 15.11 -10.71
C HIS A 54 13.91 14.95 -11.95
N GLN A 55 13.36 14.44 -13.07
CA GLN A 55 14.09 14.33 -14.33
C GLN A 55 14.45 15.72 -14.87
N ALA A 56 13.49 16.64 -14.96
CA ALA A 56 13.76 18.01 -15.40
C ALA A 56 14.78 18.72 -14.51
N TRP A 57 14.75 18.50 -13.19
CA TRP A 57 15.73 19.05 -12.26
C TRP A 57 17.16 18.57 -12.58
N ARG A 58 17.33 17.26 -12.83
CA ARG A 58 18.62 16.70 -13.20
C ARG A 58 19.11 17.20 -14.55
N ASP A 59 18.22 17.35 -15.52
CA ASP A 59 18.57 17.83 -16.87
C ASP A 59 19.05 19.29 -16.87
N ASN A 60 18.59 20.09 -15.90
CA ASN A 60 19.05 21.47 -15.70
C ASN A 60 20.29 21.58 -14.78
N ASN A 61 20.88 20.46 -14.38
CA ASN A 61 22.09 20.38 -13.55
C ASN A 61 22.00 21.19 -12.23
N LEU A 62 20.79 21.26 -11.64
CA LEU A 62 20.47 22.12 -10.49
C LEU A 62 20.97 21.57 -9.12
N GLY A 63 21.94 20.67 -9.14
CA GLY A 63 22.52 20.05 -7.93
C GLY A 63 21.54 19.18 -7.16
N GLU A 64 21.95 18.74 -5.96
CA GLU A 64 21.14 17.90 -5.09
C GLU A 64 20.14 18.73 -4.27
N LEU A 65 18.84 18.41 -4.38
CA LEU A 65 17.81 18.99 -3.56
C LEU A 65 17.27 17.95 -2.56
N VAL A 66 17.70 18.05 -1.31
CA VAL A 66 17.34 17.12 -0.22
C VAL A 66 15.82 16.94 -0.08
N ALA A 67 15.03 17.99 -0.34
CA ALA A 67 13.58 17.92 -0.30
C ALA A 67 13.01 16.96 -1.36
N LEU A 68 13.52 17.00 -2.61
CA LEU A 68 13.10 16.07 -3.66
C LEU A 68 13.46 14.63 -3.29
N GLU A 69 14.64 14.40 -2.73
CA GLU A 69 15.05 13.06 -2.30
C GLU A 69 14.15 12.52 -1.18
N LYS A 70 13.79 13.35 -0.20
CA LYS A 70 12.84 12.95 0.85
C LYS A 70 11.47 12.60 0.28
N VAL A 71 10.98 13.34 -0.71
CA VAL A 71 9.72 13.01 -1.40
C VAL A 71 9.85 11.69 -2.15
N ARG A 72 10.96 11.45 -2.86
CA ARG A 72 11.24 10.16 -3.53
C ARG A 72 11.11 8.98 -2.57
N LEU A 73 11.72 9.09 -1.38
CA LEU A 73 11.70 8.03 -0.38
C LEU A 73 10.28 7.74 0.14
N LEU A 74 9.47 8.78 0.37
CA LEU A 74 8.07 8.61 0.77
C LEU A 74 7.26 7.87 -0.30
N LEU A 75 7.45 8.22 -1.57
CA LEU A 75 6.74 7.60 -2.69
C LEU A 75 7.18 6.15 -2.92
N VAL A 76 8.48 5.87 -2.83
CA VAL A 76 9.02 4.49 -2.89
C VAL A 76 8.44 3.64 -1.76
N HIS A 77 8.45 4.15 -0.53
CA HIS A 77 7.90 3.43 0.61
C HIS A 77 6.41 3.13 0.42
N GLN A 78 5.64 4.11 -0.05
CA GLN A 78 4.21 3.93 -0.31
C GLN A 78 3.93 2.95 -1.46
N ARG A 79 4.76 2.94 -2.51
CA ARG A 79 4.66 1.99 -3.61
C ARG A 79 4.97 0.56 -3.17
N VAL A 80 6.04 0.37 -2.39
CA VAL A 80 6.38 -0.93 -1.79
C VAL A 80 5.22 -1.42 -0.92
N ARG A 81 4.70 -0.54 -0.06
CA ARG A 81 3.52 -0.84 0.77
C ARG A 81 2.31 -1.30 -0.05
N GLN A 82 2.00 -0.62 -1.14
CA GLN A 82 0.89 -1.03 -2.03
C GLN A 82 1.15 -2.36 -2.76
N ASN A 83 2.40 -2.62 -3.19
CA ASN A 83 2.77 -3.79 -3.99
C ASN A 83 3.02 -5.06 -3.14
N VAL A 84 3.66 -4.94 -1.98
CA VAL A 84 3.91 -6.07 -1.06
C VAL A 84 2.60 -6.67 -0.58
N LEU A 85 1.58 -5.84 -0.36
CA LEU A 85 0.22 -6.30 -0.03
C LEU A 85 -0.52 -6.96 -1.20
N ALA A 86 -0.04 -6.81 -2.45
CA ALA A 86 -0.57 -7.57 -3.58
C ALA A 86 -0.02 -9.01 -3.61
N GLY A 87 1.14 -9.26 -3.00
CA GLY A 87 1.81 -10.56 -2.94
C GLY A 87 1.61 -11.33 -1.64
N LEU A 88 1.23 -10.67 -0.54
CA LEU A 88 0.96 -11.36 0.73
C LEU A 88 -0.37 -12.13 0.66
N LYS A 89 -0.27 -13.44 0.90
CA LYS A 89 -1.44 -14.29 1.13
C LYS A 89 -2.17 -13.73 2.37
N PRO A 90 -3.51 -13.59 2.33
CA PRO A 90 -4.25 -13.15 3.52
C PRO A 90 -3.91 -14.06 4.69
N ALA A 91 -3.83 -13.50 5.91
CA ALA A 91 -3.59 -14.28 7.11
C ALA A 91 -4.57 -15.47 7.15
N PRO A 92 -4.09 -16.68 7.48
CA PRO A 92 -4.95 -17.84 7.57
C PRO A 92 -6.10 -17.55 8.52
N GLY A 93 -7.32 -17.91 8.12
CA GLY A 93 -8.49 -17.84 8.97
C GLY A 93 -8.27 -18.69 10.21
N ARG A 94 -8.97 -18.38 11.31
CA ARG A 94 -8.86 -19.11 12.59
C ARG A 94 -9.08 -20.63 12.48
N ASN A 95 -9.71 -21.08 11.39
CA ASN A 95 -10.01 -22.48 11.10
C ASN A 95 -9.13 -23.08 9.99
N ASP A 96 -8.19 -22.30 9.43
CA ASP A 96 -7.31 -22.78 8.38
C ASP A 96 -6.15 -23.59 9.00
N PRO A 97 -5.70 -24.67 8.34
CA PRO A 97 -4.51 -25.40 8.77
C PRO A 97 -3.29 -24.47 8.81
N PRO A 98 -2.41 -24.59 9.83
CA PRO A 98 -1.17 -23.81 9.86
C PRO A 98 -0.34 -24.11 8.61
N GLU A 99 0.16 -23.06 7.95
CA GLU A 99 1.06 -23.24 6.81
C GLU A 99 2.35 -23.91 7.29
N PRO A 100 2.87 -24.90 6.53
CA PRO A 100 4.14 -25.54 6.87
C PRO A 100 5.25 -24.48 6.84
N GLU A 101 6.08 -24.47 7.88
CA GLU A 101 7.23 -23.57 7.95
C GLU A 101 8.10 -23.74 6.70
N PRO A 102 8.52 -22.65 6.05
CA PRO A 102 9.39 -22.75 4.89
C PRO A 102 10.69 -23.44 5.32
N ALA A 103 11.01 -24.55 4.67
CA ALA A 103 12.27 -25.25 4.91
C ALA A 103 13.42 -24.25 4.70
N LEU A 104 14.21 -24.06 5.75
CA LEU A 104 15.48 -23.34 5.65
C LEU A 104 16.34 -24.14 4.68
N ILE A 105 16.60 -23.57 3.51
CA ILE A 105 17.58 -24.10 2.57
C ILE A 105 18.93 -23.58 3.08
N ASP A 106 19.79 -24.50 3.51
CA ASP A 106 21.18 -24.22 3.94
C ASP A 106 22.02 -23.59 2.82
#